data_AF-A0A1G9EU56-F1
#
_entry.id   AF-A0A1G9EU56-F1
#
_cell.length_a   1.000
_cell.length_b   1.000
_cell.length_c   1.000
_cell.angle_alpha   90.00
_cell.angle_beta   90.00
_cell.angle_gamma   90.00
#
_symmetry.space_group_name_H-M   'P 1'
#
loop_
_entity.id
_entity.type
_entity.pdbx_description
1 polymer ?
#
loop_
_entity_poly.entity_id
_entity_poly.type
_entity_poly.pdbx_seq_one_letter_code
_entity_poly.pdbx_strand_id
1 'polypeptide(L)'
;MPALLASVGVAVRPAPAVPPGRLVFAVRASEVMLAGTAFSAGERQEVVDAVRTLTAAHRITDAITPDAGQHLPVSPAAAASLLAAVLDHDVTDFTGVVHKGHLTASARVADPERAGSLSDALRSAAPGLRVDEDFTTTG
;
A
#
# COMPACT_ATOMS: atom_id res chain seq x y z
N MET A 1 54.53 -33.36 0.22
CA MET A 1 53.51 -32.89 -0.72
C MET A 1 52.22 -32.64 0.07
N PRO A 2 51.69 -31.41 0.07
CA PRO A 2 50.67 -30.92 1.00
C PRO A 2 49.25 -31.05 0.44
N ALA A 3 48.24 -31.05 1.32
CA ALA A 3 46.88 -30.63 0.96
C ALA A 3 46.13 -30.17 2.22
N LEU A 4 46.32 -28.90 2.59
CA LEU A 4 45.45 -28.18 3.52
C LEU A 4 44.17 -27.81 2.75
N LEU A 5 43.08 -28.52 3.02
CA LEU A 5 41.75 -28.15 2.53
C LEU A 5 41.20 -27.04 3.44
N ALA A 6 41.31 -25.79 2.99
CA ALA A 6 40.64 -24.66 3.60
C ALA A 6 39.17 -24.66 3.16
N SER A 7 38.28 -25.11 4.04
CA SER A 7 36.83 -24.95 3.88
C SER A 7 36.45 -23.49 4.13
N VAL A 8 36.27 -22.72 3.06
CA VAL A 8 35.71 -21.36 3.13
C VAL A 8 34.20 -21.49 3.39
N GLY A 9 33.82 -21.43 4.66
CA GLY A 9 32.44 -21.22 5.05
C GLY A 9 32.04 -19.79 4.73
N VAL A 10 31.42 -19.57 3.57
CA VAL A 10 30.73 -18.30 3.29
C VAL A 10 29.53 -18.24 4.23
N ALA A 11 29.72 -17.59 5.37
CA ALA A 11 28.62 -17.14 6.21
C ALA A 11 27.88 -16.05 5.43
N VAL A 12 26.87 -16.46 4.64
CA VAL A 12 25.87 -15.52 4.12
C VAL A 12 25.15 -14.98 5.36
N ARG A 13 25.61 -13.83 5.86
CA ARG A 13 24.80 -13.05 6.79
C ARG A 13 23.49 -12.76 6.08
N PRO A 14 22.32 -13.15 6.63
CA PRO A 14 21.07 -12.63 6.12
C PRO A 14 21.17 -11.11 6.19
N ALA A 15 20.94 -10.43 5.07
CA ALA A 15 20.75 -9.00 5.11
C ALA A 15 19.67 -8.71 6.18
N PRO A 16 19.83 -7.68 7.02
CA PRO A 16 18.80 -7.32 7.98
C PRO A 16 17.46 -7.21 7.24
N ALA A 17 16.42 -7.90 7.72
CA ALA A 17 15.09 -7.78 7.15
C ALA A 17 14.68 -6.31 7.26
N VAL A 18 14.67 -5.62 6.13
CA VAL A 18 14.28 -4.22 6.05
C VAL A 18 12.81 -4.15 6.43
N PRO A 19 12.44 -3.45 7.52
CA PRO A 19 11.07 -3.45 8.01
C PRO A 19 10.10 -2.85 6.98
N PRO A 20 8.85 -3.34 6.91
CA PRO A 20 7.81 -2.68 6.14
C PRO A 20 7.51 -1.32 6.78
N GLY A 21 7.51 -0.28 5.95
CA GLY A 21 7.30 1.09 6.36
C GLY A 21 5.83 1.45 6.51
N ARG A 22 5.47 2.62 6.01
CA ARG A 22 4.09 3.12 5.98
C ARG A 22 3.76 3.59 4.57
N LEU A 23 2.58 3.21 4.11
CA LEU A 23 1.99 3.75 2.90
C LEU A 23 0.64 4.35 3.26
N VAL A 24 0.40 5.56 2.78
CA VAL A 24 -0.85 6.30 2.91
C VAL A 24 -1.37 6.54 1.50
N PHE A 25 -2.63 6.23 1.29
CA PHE A 25 -3.34 6.54 0.06
C PHE A 25 -4.57 7.36 0.44
N ALA A 26 -4.78 8.47 -0.24
CA ALA A 26 -5.97 9.28 -0.07
C ALA A 26 -6.62 9.54 -1.42
N VAL A 27 -7.95 9.47 -1.46
CA VAL A 27 -8.75 9.85 -2.62
C VAL A 27 -9.56 11.07 -2.22
N ARG A 28 -9.45 12.13 -3.02
CA ARG A 28 -10.11 13.43 -2.83
C ARG A 28 -10.73 13.85 -4.15
N ALA A 29 -12.01 13.57 -4.34
CA ALA A 29 -12.75 13.80 -5.58
C ALA A 29 -12.01 13.23 -6.81
N SER A 30 -11.22 14.04 -7.52
CA SER A 30 -10.48 13.65 -8.72
C SER A 30 -8.96 13.53 -8.50
N GLU A 31 -8.51 13.53 -7.25
CA GLU A 31 -7.09 13.41 -6.90
C GLU A 31 -6.83 12.15 -6.07
N VAL A 32 -5.77 11.43 -6.42
CA VAL A 32 -5.21 10.31 -5.65
C VAL A 32 -3.85 10.73 -5.13
N MET A 33 -3.71 10.78 -3.81
CA MET A 33 -2.44 11.09 -3.14
C MET A 33 -1.82 9.81 -2.59
N LEU A 34 -0.55 9.59 -2.92
CA LEU A 34 0.26 8.48 -2.42
C LEU A 34 1.38 9.06 -1.57
N ALA A 35 1.45 8.72 -0.29
CA ALA A 35 2.49 9.22 0.62
C ALA A 35 3.07 8.09 1.45
N GLY A 36 4.35 8.14 1.78
CA GLY A 36 4.96 7.06 2.57
C GLY A 36 6.46 6.93 2.36
N THR A 37 6.97 5.76 2.72
CA THR A 37 8.36 5.36 2.51
C THR A 37 8.44 4.17 1.57
N ALA A 38 9.40 4.21 0.65
CA ALA A 38 9.71 3.11 -0.26
C ALA A 38 11.22 2.86 -0.26
N PHE A 39 11.65 1.63 -0.43
CA PHE A 39 13.05 1.24 -0.35
C PHE A 39 13.90 1.94 -1.40
N SER A 40 13.32 2.19 -2.58
CA SER A 40 13.99 2.83 -3.69
C SER A 40 13.03 3.66 -4.54
N ALA A 41 13.60 4.51 -5.41
CA ALA A 41 12.82 5.22 -6.41
C ALA A 41 12.12 4.27 -7.40
N GLY A 42 12.68 3.09 -7.68
CA GLY A 42 12.05 2.07 -8.53
C GLY A 42 10.79 1.50 -7.88
N GLU A 43 10.86 1.13 -6.60
CA GLU A 43 9.72 0.60 -5.84
C GLU A 43 8.59 1.64 -5.75
N ARG A 44 8.93 2.93 -5.55
CA ARG A 44 7.98 4.05 -5.66
C ARG A 44 7.32 4.10 -7.05
N GLN A 45 8.13 4.04 -8.11
CA GLN A 45 7.62 4.16 -9.48
C GLN A 45 6.67 3.02 -9.83
N GLU A 46 6.95 1.80 -9.39
CA GLU A 46 6.06 0.65 -9.60
C GLU A 46 4.67 0.86 -8.99
N VAL A 47 4.58 1.43 -7.78
CA VAL A 47 3.29 1.78 -7.16
C VAL A 47 2.58 2.88 -7.95
N VAL A 48 3.30 3.94 -8.32
CA VAL A 48 2.73 5.05 -9.07
C VAL A 48 2.21 4.58 -10.45
N ASP A 49 2.95 3.72 -11.14
CA ASP A 49 2.56 3.18 -12.45
C ASP A 49 1.38 2.21 -12.34
N ALA A 50 1.33 1.39 -11.28
CA ALA A 50 0.18 0.53 -11.01
C ALA A 50 -1.10 1.38 -10.79
N VAL A 51 -1.01 2.49 -10.07
CA VAL A 51 -2.14 3.42 -9.84
C VAL A 51 -2.48 4.21 -11.10
N ARG A 52 -1.50 4.63 -11.91
CA ARG A 52 -1.73 5.28 -13.22
C ARG A 52 -2.48 4.38 -14.19
N THR A 53 -2.19 3.09 -14.18
CA THR A 53 -2.85 2.10 -15.03
C THR A 53 -4.33 1.96 -14.66
N LEU A 54 -4.67 2.20 -13.39
CA LEU A 54 -6.02 2.06 -12.87
C LEU A 54 -6.94 3.22 -13.27
N THR A 55 -6.41 4.45 -13.32
CA THR A 55 -7.21 5.63 -13.63
C THR A 55 -6.41 6.70 -14.34
N ALA A 56 -6.84 7.05 -15.56
CA ALA A 56 -6.35 8.22 -16.29
C ALA A 56 -7.13 9.50 -15.93
N ALA A 57 -8.29 9.36 -15.28
CA ALA A 57 -9.17 10.47 -14.93
C ALA A 57 -8.72 11.21 -13.65
N HIS A 58 -7.96 10.53 -12.79
CA HIS A 58 -7.54 11.09 -11.51
C HIS A 58 -6.11 11.64 -11.58
N ARG A 59 -5.92 12.83 -11.00
CA ARG A 59 -4.58 13.40 -10.80
C ARG A 59 -3.86 12.60 -9.73
N ILE A 60 -2.66 12.12 -10.03
CA ILE A 60 -1.85 11.37 -9.05
C ILE A 60 -0.78 12.29 -8.49
N THR A 61 -0.81 12.47 -7.17
CA THR A 61 0.19 13.20 -6.41
C THR A 61 1.02 12.22 -5.59
N ASP A 62 2.31 12.13 -5.90
CA ASP A 62 3.20 11.19 -5.22
C ASP A 62 4.17 11.92 -4.27
N ALA A 63 3.96 11.70 -2.98
CA ALA A 63 4.76 12.17 -1.85
C ALA A 63 5.49 11.00 -1.16
N ILE A 64 5.74 9.90 -1.89
CA ILE A 64 6.51 8.76 -1.40
C ILE A 64 7.99 9.14 -1.38
N THR A 65 8.62 9.02 -0.22
CA THR A 65 10.04 9.32 -0.02
C THR A 65 10.85 8.02 -0.11
N PRO A 66 11.92 7.97 -0.93
CA PRO A 66 12.85 6.85 -0.91
C PRO A 66 13.60 6.78 0.43
N ASP A 67 13.54 5.63 1.09
CA ASP A 67 14.21 5.31 2.35
C ASP A 67 14.70 3.86 2.27
N ALA A 68 16.01 3.68 2.05
CA ALA A 68 16.63 2.36 1.95
C ALA A 68 16.54 1.51 3.24
N GLY A 69 16.03 2.09 4.34
CA GLY A 69 15.75 1.39 5.59
C GLY A 69 14.33 0.82 5.68
N GLN A 70 13.44 1.07 4.71
CA GLN A 70 12.04 0.62 4.76
C GLN A 70 11.50 0.18 3.40
N HIS A 71 10.85 -0.98 3.33
CA HIS A 71 10.07 -1.38 2.15
C HIS A 71 8.66 -0.85 2.18
N LEU A 72 8.01 -0.79 1.02
CA LEU A 72 6.57 -0.62 0.99
C LEU A 72 5.88 -1.75 1.77
N PRO A 73 4.85 -1.43 2.58
CA PRO A 73 4.18 -2.44 3.40
C PRO A 73 3.27 -3.37 2.60
N VAL A 74 3.01 -3.06 1.32
CA VAL A 74 2.20 -3.82 0.37
C VAL A 74 2.84 -3.80 -1.01
N SER A 75 2.53 -4.81 -1.82
CA SER A 75 2.94 -4.82 -3.22
C SER A 75 2.22 -3.73 -4.03
N PRO A 76 2.81 -3.25 -5.14
CA PRO A 76 2.16 -2.32 -6.06
C PRO A 76 0.77 -2.79 -6.53
N ALA A 77 0.63 -4.08 -6.81
CA ALA A 77 -0.64 -4.68 -7.21
C ALA A 77 -1.70 -4.59 -6.10
N ALA A 78 -1.32 -4.87 -4.85
CA ALA A 78 -2.24 -4.76 -3.72
C ALA A 78 -2.66 -3.29 -3.47
N ALA A 79 -1.72 -2.34 -3.58
CA ALA A 79 -2.03 -0.91 -3.49
C ALA A 79 -3.01 -0.46 -4.58
N ALA A 80 -2.82 -0.92 -5.83
CA ALA A 80 -3.75 -0.65 -6.93
C ALA A 80 -5.12 -1.29 -6.68
N SER A 81 -5.18 -2.55 -6.25
CA SER A 81 -6.45 -3.23 -5.92
C SER A 81 -7.24 -2.52 -4.83
N LEU A 82 -6.56 -2.00 -3.80
CA LEU A 82 -7.19 -1.22 -2.74
C LEU A 82 -7.79 0.08 -3.28
N LEU A 83 -7.07 0.79 -4.16
CA LEU A 83 -7.59 1.97 -4.82
C LEU A 83 -8.73 1.64 -5.80
N ALA A 84 -8.67 0.50 -6.50
CA ALA A 84 -9.75 0.02 -7.35
C ALA A 84 -11.06 -0.09 -6.57
N ALA A 85 -11.00 -0.77 -5.42
CA ALA A 85 -12.15 -0.97 -4.54
C ALA A 85 -12.75 0.36 -4.07
N VAL A 86 -11.93 1.38 -3.84
CA VAL A 86 -12.42 2.71 -3.43
C VAL A 86 -13.08 3.45 -4.59
N LEU A 87 -12.46 3.44 -5.77
CA LEU A 87 -12.99 4.13 -6.94
C LEU A 87 -14.27 3.48 -7.50
N ASP A 88 -14.34 2.14 -7.49
CA ASP A 88 -15.53 1.38 -7.93
C ASP A 88 -16.77 1.68 -7.07
N HIS A 89 -16.56 2.14 -5.83
CA HIS A 89 -17.62 2.49 -4.88
C HIS A 89 -17.97 3.98 -4.87
N ASP A 90 -17.42 4.77 -5.80
CA ASP A 90 -17.65 6.23 -5.97
C ASP A 90 -17.36 7.02 -4.68
N VAL A 91 -16.37 6.59 -3.90
CA VAL A 91 -15.99 7.25 -2.65
C VAL A 91 -15.12 8.45 -2.95
N THR A 92 -15.66 9.64 -2.74
CA THR A 92 -14.98 10.92 -3.04
C THR A 92 -14.04 11.38 -1.92
N ASP A 93 -14.16 10.85 -0.71
CA ASP A 93 -13.27 11.15 0.41
C ASP A 93 -12.87 9.85 1.12
N PHE A 94 -11.66 9.40 0.80
CA PHE A 94 -11.07 8.19 1.37
C PHE A 94 -9.65 8.48 1.84
N THR A 95 -9.25 7.86 2.95
CA THR A 95 -7.89 7.83 3.45
C THR A 95 -7.61 6.44 4.00
N GLY A 96 -6.67 5.73 3.39
CA GLY A 96 -6.19 4.45 3.86
C GLY A 96 -4.72 4.53 4.28
N VAL A 97 -4.39 3.93 5.41
CA VAL A 97 -3.03 3.87 5.95
C VAL A 97 -2.65 2.41 6.14
N VAL A 98 -1.65 1.94 5.41
CA VAL A 98 -1.05 0.63 5.62
C VAL A 98 0.18 0.76 6.49
N HIS A 99 0.18 0.04 7.60
CA HIS A 99 1.32 -0.06 8.48
C HIS A 99 1.32 -1.38 9.24
N LYS A 100 2.46 -2.09 9.28
CA LYS A 100 2.63 -3.34 10.06
C LYS A 100 1.57 -4.42 9.76
N GLY A 101 1.11 -4.53 8.52
CA GLY A 101 0.08 -5.51 8.13
C GLY A 101 -1.35 -5.12 8.51
N HIS A 102 -1.54 -3.90 9.01
CA HIS A 102 -2.85 -3.30 9.22
C HIS A 102 -3.13 -2.27 8.13
N LEU A 103 -4.35 -2.26 7.62
CA LEU A 103 -4.92 -1.22 6.78
C LEU A 103 -5.95 -0.48 7.61
N THR A 104 -5.63 0.73 8.06
CA THR A 104 -6.62 1.63 8.65
C THR A 104 -7.31 2.40 7.52
N ALA A 105 -8.57 2.12 7.26
CA ALA A 105 -9.36 2.74 6.20
C ALA A 105 -10.40 3.69 6.80
N SER A 106 -10.32 4.96 6.45
CA SER A 106 -11.28 5.99 6.82
C SER A 106 -11.92 6.55 5.56
N ALA A 107 -13.24 6.62 5.55
CA ALA A 107 -14.00 7.05 4.39
C ALA A 107 -15.25 7.79 4.83
N ARG A 108 -15.69 8.76 4.02
CA ARG A 108 -17.03 9.32 4.13
C ARG A 108 -17.94 8.59 3.16
N VAL A 109 -18.92 7.88 3.71
CA VAL A 109 -19.90 7.11 2.93
C VAL A 109 -21.30 7.68 3.17
N ALA A 110 -22.12 7.65 2.12
CA ALA A 110 -23.50 8.15 2.19
C ALA A 110 -24.37 7.27 3.10
N ASP A 111 -24.19 5.94 3.01
CA ASP A 111 -25.07 4.95 3.65
C ASP A 111 -24.26 3.81 4.27
N PRO A 112 -24.78 3.16 5.34
CA PRO A 112 -24.11 2.06 6.02
C PRO A 112 -23.96 0.81 5.15
N GLU A 113 -24.88 0.56 4.21
CA GLU A 113 -24.79 -0.58 3.28
C GLU A 113 -23.61 -0.45 2.31
N ARG A 114 -23.33 0.79 1.85
CA ARG A 114 -22.14 1.07 1.03
C ARG A 114 -20.86 0.92 1.85
N ALA A 115 -20.90 1.30 3.13
CA ALA A 115 -19.81 1.10 4.07
C ALA A 115 -19.42 -0.40 4.13
N GLY A 116 -20.39 -1.28 4.38
CA GLY A 116 -20.15 -2.72 4.43
C GLY A 116 -19.65 -3.31 3.11
N SER A 117 -20.20 -2.85 1.98
CA SER A 117 -19.75 -3.31 0.66
C SER A 117 -18.31 -2.87 0.37
N LEU A 118 -17.93 -1.65 0.78
CA LEU A 118 -16.55 -1.16 0.66
C LEU A 118 -15.59 -1.94 1.58
N SER A 119 -16.00 -2.24 2.82
CA SER A 119 -15.26 -3.07 3.76
C SER A 119 -14.89 -4.43 3.15
N ASP A 120 -15.88 -5.12 2.58
CA ASP A 120 -15.67 -6.41 1.96
C ASP A 120 -14.78 -6.32 0.71
N ALA A 121 -14.92 -5.27 -0.09
CA ALA A 121 -14.06 -5.01 -1.23
C ALA A 121 -12.60 -4.76 -0.81
N LEU A 122 -12.35 -3.97 0.24
CA LEU A 122 -11.01 -3.72 0.77
C LEU A 122 -10.36 -5.00 1.32
N ARG A 123 -11.12 -5.81 2.05
CA ARG A 123 -10.66 -7.09 2.58
C ARG A 123 -10.35 -8.09 1.46
N SER A 124 -11.14 -8.09 0.39
CA SER A 124 -10.89 -8.90 -0.81
C SER A 124 -9.68 -8.41 -1.60
N ALA A 125 -9.46 -7.10 -1.67
CA ALA A 125 -8.33 -6.50 -2.37
C ALA A 125 -6.98 -6.75 -1.68
N ALA A 126 -6.99 -6.90 -0.35
CA ALA A 126 -5.82 -7.20 0.45
C ALA A 126 -6.08 -8.27 1.53
N PRO A 127 -6.21 -9.56 1.14
CA PRO A 127 -6.53 -10.65 2.08
C PRO A 127 -5.45 -10.88 3.14
N GLY A 128 -4.23 -10.39 2.90
CA GLY A 128 -3.11 -10.46 3.86
C GLY A 128 -3.07 -9.32 4.88
N LEU A 129 -3.97 -8.33 4.80
CA LEU A 129 -4.01 -7.20 5.72
C LEU A 129 -5.20 -7.32 6.68
N ARG A 130 -4.98 -6.90 7.93
CA ARG A 130 -6.08 -6.64 8.86
C ARG A 130 -6.65 -5.27 8.53
N VAL A 131 -7.89 -5.23 8.05
CA VAL A 131 -8.58 -3.98 7.72
C VAL A 131 -9.29 -3.47 8.98
N ASP A 132 -8.84 -2.32 9.48
CA ASP A 132 -9.43 -1.56 10.58
C ASP A 132 -10.18 -0.37 9.95
N GLU A 133 -11.51 -0.38 10.01
CA GLU A 133 -12.36 0.54 9.25
C GLU A 133 -13.01 1.57 10.17
N ASP A 134 -12.90 2.85 9.83
CA ASP A 134 -13.55 3.96 10.50
C ASP A 134 -14.33 4.79 9.48
N PHE A 135 -15.48 4.27 9.07
CA PHE A 135 -16.35 4.88 8.07
C PHE A 135 -17.38 5.78 8.74
N THR A 136 -17.30 7.08 8.44
CA THR A 136 -18.29 8.05 8.93
C THR A 136 -19.46 8.09 7.96
N THR A 137 -20.65 7.73 8.44
CA THR A 137 -21.90 7.85 7.69
C THR A 137 -22.50 9.23 7.92
N THR A 138 -22.82 9.95 6.86
CA THR A 138 -23.60 11.20 6.95
C THR A 138 -25.09 10.88 6.89
N GLY A 139 -25.62 10.30 7.97
CA GLY A 139 -27.06 10.13 8.17
C GLY A 139 -27.73 11.42 8.65
#